data_AF-A0AA90PII9-F1
#
_entry.id   AF-A0AA90PII9-F1
#
_cell.length_a   1.000
_cell.length_b   1.000
_cell.length_c   1.000
_cell.angle_alpha   90.00
_cell.angle_beta   90.00
_cell.angle_gamma   90.00
#
_symmetry.space_group_name_H-M   'P 1'
#
loop_
_entity.id
_entity.type
_entity.pdbx_description
1 polymer ?
#
loop_
_entity_poly.entity_id
_entity_poly.type
_entity_poly.pdbx_seq_one_letter_code
_entity_poly.pdbx_strand_id
1 'polypeptide(L)'
;MNDYVFSLAYMAFLGYFGHRAKVSKKINFILMILGAIVVNIPINNLSINILTYSYTGRMSVFLFTFCIMTIFENLKTHQNNLISLRGFVFIFLFGLILYLSALNLIPINLYYQSSIFIIITCCLITIVAYYIDKILGIIYLLCLFAYSLNTMDSKNLFDYFIDVPTWILSIISIIIYFIKKISNNNYYNLK
;
A
#
# COMPACT_ATOMS: atom_id res chain seq x y z
N MET A 1 19.17 -1.77 2.50
CA MET A 1 18.10 -0.79 2.20
C MET A 1 17.83 0.02 3.46
N ASN A 2 17.62 1.34 3.35
CA ASN A 2 17.55 2.27 4.48
C ASN A 2 16.38 1.89 5.42
N ASP A 3 16.62 1.73 6.72
CA ASP A 3 15.54 1.39 7.68
C ASP A 3 14.47 2.50 7.73
N TYR A 4 14.81 3.72 7.32
CA TYR A 4 14.03 4.96 7.37
C TYR A 4 12.87 5.06 6.38
N VAL A 5 12.58 4.03 5.59
CA VAL A 5 11.60 4.12 4.48
C VAL A 5 10.16 4.23 5.00
N PHE A 6 9.83 3.74 6.20
CA PHE A 6 8.48 3.87 6.78
C PHE A 6 8.12 5.31 7.15
N SER A 7 9.08 6.23 7.26
CA SER A 7 8.80 7.67 7.41
C SER A 7 7.85 8.20 6.32
N LEU A 8 7.93 7.67 5.09
CA LEU A 8 7.01 8.00 4.00
C LEU A 8 5.58 7.51 4.27
N ALA A 9 5.42 6.34 4.89
CA ALA A 9 4.11 5.84 5.29
C ALA A 9 3.47 6.77 6.33
N TYR A 10 4.25 7.24 7.31
CA TYR A 10 3.79 8.21 8.31
C TYR A 10 3.46 9.58 7.70
N MET A 11 4.26 10.06 6.74
CA MET A 11 3.94 11.28 5.97
C MET A 11 2.62 11.12 5.21
N ALA A 12 2.43 10.01 4.51
CA ALA A 12 1.21 9.72 3.76
C ALA A 12 -0.02 9.66 4.69
N PHE A 13 0.13 9.00 5.84
CA PHE A 13 -0.91 8.87 6.85
C PHE A 13 -1.32 10.24 7.42
N LEU A 14 -0.37 11.02 7.94
CA LEU A 14 -0.67 12.33 8.51
C LEU A 14 -1.20 13.31 7.47
N GLY A 15 -0.66 13.28 6.25
CA GLY A 15 -1.14 14.09 5.14
C GLY A 15 -2.61 13.78 4.79
N TYR A 16 -3.00 12.50 4.86
CA TYR A 16 -4.37 12.07 4.60
C TYR A 16 -5.33 12.55 5.69
N PHE A 17 -4.94 12.41 6.96
CA PHE A 17 -5.77 12.88 8.09
C PHE A 17 -5.86 14.40 8.16
N GLY A 18 -4.76 15.12 7.93
CA GLY A 18 -4.77 16.58 7.92
C GLY A 18 -5.66 17.14 6.82
N HIS A 19 -5.63 16.55 5.61
CA HIS A 19 -6.57 16.92 4.55
C HIS A 19 -8.03 16.60 4.93
N ARG A 20 -8.30 15.42 5.49
CA ARG A 20 -9.66 15.03 5.96
C ARG A 20 -10.19 15.97 7.04
N ALA A 21 -9.33 16.45 7.91
CA ALA A 21 -9.65 17.43 8.95
C ALA A 21 -9.77 18.88 8.41
N LYS A 22 -9.67 19.08 7.09
CA LYS A 22 -9.73 20.39 6.41
C LYS A 22 -8.68 21.40 6.93
N VAL A 23 -7.53 20.88 7.36
CA VAL A 23 -6.39 21.70 7.78
C VAL A 23 -5.83 22.44 6.56
N SER A 24 -5.32 23.66 6.75
CA SER A 24 -4.72 24.43 5.66
C SER A 24 -3.55 23.67 5.04
N LYS A 25 -3.33 23.82 3.72
CA LYS A 25 -2.26 23.11 3.01
C LYS A 25 -0.89 23.28 3.64
N LYS A 26 -0.57 24.50 4.09
CA LYS A 26 0.69 24.82 4.76
C LYS A 26 0.86 24.00 6.04
N ILE A 27 -0.18 23.95 6.88
CA ILE A 27 -0.14 23.18 8.13
C ILE A 27 -0.11 21.68 7.83
N ASN A 28 -0.86 21.19 6.84
CA ASN A 28 -0.82 19.76 6.45
C ASN A 28 0.59 19.35 6.01
N PHE A 29 1.27 20.17 5.21
CA PHE A 29 2.64 19.93 4.79
C PHE A 29 3.62 19.92 5.99
N ILE A 30 3.46 20.86 6.93
CA ILE A 30 4.26 20.89 8.16
C ILE A 30 4.02 19.61 8.98
N LEU A 31 2.77 19.17 9.13
CA LEU A 31 2.42 17.93 9.85
C LEU A 31 3.07 16.70 9.20
N MET A 32 3.10 16.63 7.87
CA MET A 32 3.77 15.54 7.14
C MET A 32 5.27 15.52 7.46
N ILE A 33 5.95 16.67 7.34
CA ILE A 33 7.39 16.77 7.64
C ILE A 33 7.69 16.43 9.10
N LEU A 34 6.94 17.02 10.04
CA LEU A 34 7.10 16.73 11.46
C LEU A 34 6.87 15.24 11.75
N GLY A 35 5.89 14.63 11.10
CA GLY A 35 5.67 13.19 11.15
C GLY A 35 6.89 12.38 10.76
N ALA A 36 7.48 12.67 9.59
CA ALA A 36 8.71 12.02 9.14
C ALA A 36 9.89 12.21 10.10
N ILE A 37 10.01 13.38 10.72
CA ILE A 37 11.09 13.64 11.68
C ILE A 37 10.85 12.86 12.98
N VAL A 38 9.67 13.01 13.59
CA VAL A 38 9.34 12.47 14.91
C VAL A 38 9.46 10.94 14.93
N VAL A 39 9.03 10.25 13.88
CA VAL A 39 9.09 8.78 13.85
C VAL A 39 10.51 8.22 13.78
N ASN A 40 11.49 9.06 13.47
CA ASN A 40 12.90 8.70 13.40
C ASN A 40 13.70 9.14 14.64
N ILE A 41 13.10 9.91 15.56
CA ILE A 41 13.77 10.28 16.81
C ILE A 41 13.93 9.01 17.66
N PRO A 42 15.17 8.60 18.01
CA PRO A 42 15.39 7.44 18.84
C PRO A 42 15.05 7.77 20.30
N ILE A 43 14.25 6.91 20.93
CA ILE A 43 14.01 6.88 22.38
C ILE A 43 14.61 5.57 22.87
N ASN A 44 15.66 5.63 23.68
CA ASN A 44 16.43 4.46 24.12
C ASN A 44 16.90 3.57 22.95
N ASN A 45 17.47 4.18 21.91
CA ASN A 45 17.93 3.52 20.66
C ASN A 45 16.82 2.85 19.82
N LEU A 46 15.54 3.07 20.16
CA LEU A 46 14.39 2.60 19.38
C LEU A 46 13.62 3.79 18.83
N SER A 47 13.47 3.86 17.52
CA SER A 47 12.56 4.82 16.88
C SER A 47 11.25 4.11 16.49
N ILE A 48 10.18 4.88 16.33
CA ILE A 48 8.88 4.34 15.87
C ILE A 48 9.05 3.66 14.50
N ASN A 49 9.90 4.22 13.66
CA ASN A 49 10.23 3.67 12.35
C ASN A 49 10.93 2.29 12.47
N ILE A 50 11.91 2.14 13.37
CA ILE A 50 12.57 0.84 13.65
C ILE A 50 11.57 -0.18 14.22
N LEU A 51 10.70 0.26 15.14
CA LEU A 51 9.64 -0.60 15.68
C LEU A 51 8.67 -1.06 14.60
N THR A 52 8.28 -0.18 13.68
CA THR A 52 7.41 -0.55 12.57
C THR A 52 8.09 -1.59 11.69
N TYR A 53 9.34 -1.32 11.30
CA TYR A 53 10.16 -2.23 10.52
C TYR A 53 10.32 -3.61 11.16
N SER A 54 10.49 -3.69 12.49
CA SER A 54 10.65 -4.98 13.17
C SER A 54 9.39 -5.85 13.15
N TYR A 55 8.20 -5.24 13.12
CA TYR A 55 6.93 -5.97 13.03
C TYR A 55 6.52 -6.29 11.59
N THR A 56 6.70 -5.36 10.66
CA THR A 56 6.19 -5.50 9.28
C THR A 56 7.23 -6.02 8.30
N GLY A 57 8.50 -6.03 8.69
CA GLY A 57 9.61 -6.28 7.79
C GLY A 57 9.83 -5.13 6.82
N ARG A 58 10.48 -5.45 5.69
CA ARG A 58 10.81 -4.48 4.64
C ARG A 58 9.57 -4.03 3.90
N MET A 59 9.46 -2.72 3.68
CA MET A 59 8.43 -2.11 2.87
C MET A 59 8.55 -2.55 1.40
N SER A 60 7.46 -3.02 0.82
CA SER A 60 7.39 -3.36 -0.61
C SER A 60 7.51 -2.11 -1.48
N VAL A 61 7.93 -2.29 -2.73
CA VAL A 61 7.91 -1.20 -3.74
C VAL A 61 6.48 -0.71 -3.96
N PHE A 62 5.51 -1.62 -3.94
CA PHE A 62 4.09 -1.25 -4.02
C PHE A 62 3.71 -0.22 -2.96
N LEU A 63 3.93 -0.54 -1.68
CA LEU A 63 3.55 0.34 -0.58
C LEU A 63 4.31 1.66 -0.65
N PHE A 64 5.60 1.59 -1.00
CA PHE A 64 6.44 2.77 -1.15
C PHE A 64 5.89 3.72 -2.22
N THR A 65 5.61 3.21 -3.42
CA THR A 65 5.01 3.98 -4.52
C THR A 65 3.65 4.53 -4.12
N PHE A 66 2.81 3.72 -3.47
CA PHE A 66 1.50 4.15 -3.00
C PHE A 66 1.58 5.30 -1.98
N CYS A 67 2.54 5.24 -1.05
CA CYS A 67 2.78 6.32 -0.09
C CYS A 67 3.22 7.62 -0.78
N ILE A 68 4.12 7.54 -1.75
CA ILE A 68 4.55 8.72 -2.53
C ILE A 68 3.37 9.34 -3.28
N MET A 69 2.58 8.52 -3.98
CA MET A 69 1.40 9.02 -4.69
C MET A 69 0.40 9.67 -3.73
N THR A 70 0.20 9.08 -2.55
CA THR A 70 -0.68 9.61 -1.51
C THR A 70 -0.17 10.96 -0.97
N ILE A 71 1.14 11.09 -0.73
CA ILE A 71 1.78 12.35 -0.34
C ILE A 71 1.47 13.45 -1.36
N PHE A 72 1.68 13.20 -2.64
CA PHE A 72 1.41 14.19 -3.69
C PHE A 72 -0.08 14.52 -3.82
N GLU A 73 -0.95 13.52 -3.70
CA GLU A 73 -2.40 13.72 -3.76
C GLU A 73 -2.89 14.61 -2.60
N ASN A 74 -2.32 14.45 -1.41
CA ASN A 74 -2.67 15.24 -0.22
C ASN A 74 -2.27 16.73 -0.33
N LEU A 75 -1.41 17.10 -1.28
CA LEU A 75 -1.01 18.49 -1.53
C LEU A 75 -1.93 19.19 -2.55
N LYS A 76 -2.74 18.44 -3.29
CA LYS A 76 -3.72 18.99 -4.24
C LYS A 76 -4.89 19.66 -3.52
N THR A 77 -5.62 20.52 -4.22
CA THR A 77 -6.84 21.17 -3.70
C THR A 77 -8.04 20.21 -3.65
N HIS A 78 -8.11 19.30 -4.62
CA HIS A 78 -9.14 18.28 -4.70
C HIS A 78 -8.48 16.93 -4.61
N GLN A 79 -8.85 16.14 -3.60
CA GLN A 79 -8.44 14.76 -3.47
C GLN A 79 -9.29 13.87 -4.37
N ASN A 80 -8.62 13.10 -5.21
CA ASN A 80 -9.19 11.92 -5.83
C ASN A 80 -8.75 10.68 -5.04
N ASN A 81 -9.64 9.70 -4.92
CA ASN A 81 -9.22 8.38 -4.45
C ASN A 81 -8.26 7.79 -5.47
N LEU A 82 -7.01 7.56 -5.06
CA LEU A 82 -5.97 7.03 -5.94
C LEU A 82 -6.31 5.62 -6.45
N ILE A 83 -6.80 4.75 -5.57
CA ILE A 83 -7.20 3.40 -5.93
C ILE A 83 -8.70 3.27 -5.68
N SER A 84 -9.43 2.79 -6.68
CA SER A 84 -10.86 2.51 -6.59
C SER A 84 -11.14 1.31 -5.68
N LEU A 85 -12.39 1.14 -5.23
CA LEU A 85 -12.79 -0.04 -4.46
C LEU A 85 -12.47 -1.34 -5.21
N ARG A 86 -12.63 -1.36 -6.54
CA ARG A 86 -12.31 -2.53 -7.38
C ARG A 86 -10.83 -2.89 -7.27
N GLY A 87 -9.95 -1.89 -7.26
CA GLY A 87 -8.52 -2.09 -7.04
C GLY A 87 -8.22 -2.65 -5.65
N PHE A 88 -8.85 -2.15 -4.59
CA PHE A 88 -8.68 -2.72 -3.25
C PHE A 88 -9.20 -4.15 -3.13
N VAL A 89 -10.33 -4.48 -3.76
CA VAL A 89 -10.82 -5.87 -3.83
C VAL A 89 -9.84 -6.76 -4.57
N PHE A 90 -9.23 -6.27 -5.65
CA PHE A 90 -8.18 -7.01 -6.36
C PHE A 90 -6.96 -7.27 -5.47
N ILE A 91 -6.43 -6.25 -4.78
CA ILE A 91 -5.30 -6.38 -3.85
C ILE A 91 -5.64 -7.41 -2.76
N PHE A 92 -6.85 -7.35 -2.20
CA PHE A 92 -7.29 -8.29 -1.17
C PHE A 92 -7.28 -9.74 -1.68
N LEU A 93 -7.88 -9.99 -2.84
CA LEU A 93 -7.95 -11.33 -3.44
C LEU A 93 -6.56 -11.85 -3.83
N PHE A 94 -5.74 -11.00 -4.44
CA PHE A 94 -4.37 -11.33 -4.80
C PHE A 94 -3.53 -11.69 -3.57
N GLY A 95 -3.57 -10.85 -2.53
CA GLY A 95 -2.88 -11.12 -1.27
C GLY A 95 -3.38 -12.37 -0.57
N LEU A 96 -4.69 -12.65 -0.62
CA LEU A 96 -5.26 -13.88 -0.08
C LEU A 96 -4.73 -15.12 -0.81
N ILE A 97 -4.68 -15.11 -2.14
CA ILE A 97 -4.15 -16.22 -2.94
C ILE A 97 -2.68 -16.46 -2.61
N LEU A 98 -1.86 -15.40 -2.54
CA LEU A 98 -0.45 -15.51 -2.17
C LEU A 98 -0.26 -16.04 -0.75
N TYR A 99 -1.05 -15.56 0.21
CA TYR A 99 -1.00 -16.02 1.60
C TYR A 99 -1.36 -17.50 1.72
N LEU A 100 -2.47 -17.92 1.09
CA LEU A 100 -2.88 -19.33 1.08
C LEU A 100 -1.84 -20.22 0.37
N SER A 101 -1.22 -19.73 -0.70
CA SER A 101 -0.12 -20.39 -1.40
C SER A 101 1.10 -20.59 -0.49
N ALA A 102 1.51 -19.54 0.22
CA ALA A 102 2.64 -19.58 1.14
C ALA A 102 2.42 -20.56 2.31
N LEU A 103 1.18 -20.71 2.77
CA LEU A 103 0.80 -21.71 3.79
C LEU A 103 0.61 -23.12 3.23
N ASN A 104 0.81 -23.34 1.93
CA ASN A 104 0.53 -24.61 1.23
C ASN A 104 -0.92 -25.11 1.42
N LEU A 105 -1.88 -24.20 1.63
CA LEU A 105 -3.30 -24.52 1.78
C LEU A 105 -4.00 -24.73 0.43
N ILE A 106 -3.41 -24.21 -0.65
CA ILE A 106 -3.86 -24.45 -2.03
C ILE A 106 -2.78 -25.24 -2.79
N PRO A 107 -3.17 -26.10 -3.75
CA PRO A 107 -2.23 -26.90 -4.54
C PRO A 107 -1.51 -26.07 -5.63
N ILE A 108 -1.35 -24.77 -5.40
CA ILE A 108 -0.65 -23.85 -6.29
C ILE A 108 0.46 -23.26 -5.46
N ASN A 109 1.67 -23.72 -5.71
CA ASN A 109 2.85 -23.24 -5.03
C ASN A 109 3.48 -22.10 -5.84
N LEU A 110 3.01 -20.86 -5.66
CA LEU A 110 3.45 -19.69 -6.43
C LEU A 110 4.85 -19.20 -6.00
N TYR A 111 5.18 -19.31 -4.72
CA TYR A 111 6.43 -18.79 -4.16
C TYR A 111 7.66 -19.61 -4.55
N TYR A 112 7.48 -20.91 -4.82
CA TYR A 112 8.57 -21.82 -5.13
C TYR A 112 8.64 -22.20 -6.62
N GLN A 113 7.94 -21.47 -7.51
CA GLN A 113 8.08 -21.65 -8.97
C GLN A 113 9.41 -21.09 -9.50
N SER A 114 9.74 -21.46 -10.75
CA SER A 114 10.87 -20.85 -11.46
C SER A 114 10.68 -19.33 -11.62
N SER A 115 11.79 -18.58 -11.60
CA SER A 115 11.75 -17.13 -11.73
C SER A 115 11.06 -16.65 -13.01
N ILE A 116 11.23 -17.40 -14.12
CA ILE A 116 10.56 -17.11 -15.39
C ILE A 116 9.04 -17.17 -15.23
N PHE A 117 8.54 -18.21 -14.57
CA PHE A 117 7.10 -18.37 -14.34
C PHE A 117 6.55 -17.24 -13.46
N ILE A 118 7.28 -16.86 -12.40
CA ILE A 118 6.91 -15.75 -11.52
C ILE A 118 6.84 -14.44 -12.31
N ILE A 119 7.83 -14.14 -13.17
CA ILE A 119 7.84 -12.94 -14.01
C ILE A 119 6.64 -12.92 -14.95
N ILE A 120 6.36 -14.02 -15.65
CA ILE A 120 5.20 -14.11 -16.56
C ILE A 120 3.90 -13.88 -15.78
N THR A 121 3.75 -14.51 -14.61
CA THR A 121 2.58 -14.38 -13.75
C THR A 121 2.38 -12.93 -13.29
N CYS A 122 3.45 -12.28 -12.83
CA CYS A 122 3.40 -10.88 -12.41
C CYS A 122 3.11 -9.92 -13.57
N CYS A 123 3.63 -10.19 -14.78
CA CYS A 123 3.26 -9.43 -15.98
C CYS A 123 1.77 -9.55 -16.28
N LEU A 124 1.20 -10.76 -16.21
CA LEU A 124 -0.24 -10.97 -16.38
C LEU A 124 -1.06 -10.26 -15.29
N ILE A 125 -0.64 -10.34 -14.03
CA ILE A 125 -1.26 -9.63 -12.90
C ILE A 125 -1.25 -8.11 -13.16
N THR A 126 -0.13 -7.54 -13.60
CA THR A 126 -0.03 -6.12 -13.94
C THR A 126 -1.01 -5.71 -15.04
N ILE A 127 -1.13 -6.52 -16.10
CA ILE A 127 -2.06 -6.27 -17.20
C ILE A 127 -3.50 -6.29 -16.69
N VAL A 128 -3.89 -7.33 -15.94
CA VAL A 128 -5.25 -7.47 -15.37
C VAL A 128 -5.54 -6.31 -14.43
N ALA A 129 -4.61 -5.96 -13.55
CA ALA A 129 -4.73 -4.85 -12.62
C ALA A 129 -4.94 -3.51 -13.33
N TYR A 130 -4.24 -3.26 -14.45
CA TYR A 130 -4.41 -2.04 -15.24
C TYR A 130 -5.84 -1.88 -15.79
N TYR A 131 -6.48 -2.98 -16.21
CA TYR A 131 -7.86 -2.95 -16.68
C TYR A 131 -8.88 -2.77 -15.54
N ILE A 132 -8.56 -3.26 -14.33
CA ILE A 132 -9.41 -3.08 -13.16
C ILE A 132 -9.31 -1.65 -12.62
N ASP A 133 -8.08 -1.16 -12.49
CA ASP A 133 -7.74 0.16 -11.99
C ASP A 133 -6.40 0.64 -12.58
N LYS A 134 -6.44 1.73 -13.37
CA LYS A 134 -5.26 2.22 -14.08
C LYS A 134 -4.10 2.58 -13.14
N ILE A 135 -4.40 3.15 -11.98
CA ILE A 135 -3.37 3.54 -11.01
C ILE A 135 -2.73 2.30 -10.40
N LEU A 136 -3.54 1.29 -10.06
CA LEU A 136 -3.03 0.01 -9.59
C LEU A 136 -2.08 -0.66 -10.59
N GLY A 137 -2.48 -0.70 -11.87
CA GLY A 137 -1.63 -1.24 -12.94
C GLY A 137 -0.31 -0.48 -13.10
N ILE A 138 -0.32 0.85 -12.98
CA ILE A 138 0.90 1.67 -13.00
C ILE A 138 1.82 1.32 -11.82
N ILE A 139 1.27 1.13 -10.61
CA ILE A 139 2.06 0.76 -9.43
C ILE A 139 2.73 -0.62 -9.66
N TYR A 140 2.00 -1.62 -10.17
CA TYR A 140 2.60 -2.92 -10.47
C TYR A 140 3.62 -2.88 -11.60
N LEU A 141 3.42 -2.02 -12.60
CA LEU A 141 4.43 -1.79 -13.63
C LEU A 141 5.73 -1.22 -13.03
N LEU A 142 5.62 -0.28 -12.08
CA LEU A 142 6.77 0.24 -11.34
C LEU A 142 7.43 -0.84 -10.48
N CYS A 143 6.67 -1.78 -9.91
CA CYS A 143 7.22 -2.93 -9.18
C CYS A 143 8.04 -3.84 -10.11
N LEU A 144 7.55 -4.14 -11.32
CA LEU A 144 8.31 -4.90 -12.33
C LEU A 144 9.60 -4.19 -12.71
N PHE A 145 9.52 -2.88 -12.94
CA PHE A 145 10.70 -2.07 -13.27
C PHE A 145 11.71 -2.06 -12.11
N ALA A 146 11.26 -1.87 -10.88
CA ALA A 146 12.10 -1.89 -9.70
C ALA A 146 12.78 -3.25 -9.46
N TYR A 147 12.08 -4.35 -9.74
CA TYR A 147 12.68 -5.69 -9.71
C TYR A 147 13.78 -5.85 -10.75
N SER A 148 13.58 -5.35 -11.98
CA SER A 148 14.63 -5.38 -13.01
C SER A 148 15.90 -4.60 -12.61
N LEU A 149 15.74 -3.59 -11.75
CA LEU A 149 16.83 -2.79 -11.18
C LEU A 149 17.40 -3.38 -9.88
N ASN A 150 16.89 -4.51 -9.39
CA ASN A 150 17.27 -5.14 -8.12
C ASN A 150 17.22 -4.17 -6.92
N THR A 151 16.16 -3.37 -6.81
CA THR A 151 16.07 -2.35 -5.74
C THR A 151 15.90 -2.93 -4.34
N MET A 152 15.46 -4.19 -4.20
CA MET A 152 15.37 -4.92 -2.94
C MET A 152 16.19 -6.21 -3.01
N ASP A 153 16.75 -6.65 -1.87
CA ASP A 153 17.51 -7.91 -1.82
C ASP A 153 16.64 -9.17 -2.04
N SER A 154 15.31 -9.05 -1.94
CA SER A 154 14.44 -10.19 -2.21
C SER A 154 14.53 -10.60 -3.68
N LYS A 155 14.73 -11.90 -3.91
CA LYS A 155 14.73 -12.49 -5.24
C LYS A 155 13.32 -12.81 -5.73
N ASN A 156 12.32 -12.73 -4.85
CA ASN A 156 10.93 -13.00 -5.20
C ASN A 156 10.20 -11.72 -5.58
N LEU A 157 9.73 -11.66 -6.82
CA LEU A 157 9.01 -10.51 -7.37
C LEU A 157 7.67 -10.25 -6.67
N PHE A 158 7.05 -11.27 -6.04
CA PHE A 158 5.83 -11.05 -5.27
C PHE A 158 6.04 -10.12 -4.06
N ASP A 159 7.24 -10.10 -3.47
CA ASP A 159 7.59 -9.23 -2.34
C ASP A 159 7.67 -7.75 -2.75
N TYR A 160 7.82 -7.47 -4.05
CA TYR A 160 7.74 -6.12 -4.59
C TYR A 160 6.29 -5.66 -4.77
N PHE A 161 5.41 -6.61 -5.12
CA PHE A 161 4.02 -6.36 -5.48
C PHE A 161 3.11 -6.17 -4.27
N ILE A 162 3.40 -6.86 -3.16
CA ILE A 162 2.54 -6.79 -1.98
C ILE A 162 3.33 -7.09 -0.71
N ASP A 163 2.96 -6.41 0.36
CA ASP A 163 3.40 -6.67 1.71
C ASP A 163 2.19 -6.74 2.67
N VAL A 164 2.46 -7.14 3.91
CA VAL A 164 1.44 -7.26 4.96
C VAL A 164 0.68 -5.94 5.17
N PRO A 165 1.34 -4.76 5.29
CA PRO A 165 0.60 -3.51 5.45
C PRO A 165 -0.30 -3.17 4.24
N THR A 166 0.16 -3.41 3.00
CA THR A 166 -0.67 -3.22 1.80
C THR A 166 -1.92 -4.08 1.84
N TRP A 167 -1.78 -5.35 2.23
CA TRP A 167 -2.91 -6.26 2.33
C TRP A 167 -3.89 -5.82 3.44
N ILE A 168 -3.40 -5.42 4.61
CA ILE A 168 -4.22 -4.86 5.70
C ILE A 168 -4.96 -3.59 5.23
N LEU A 169 -4.29 -2.69 4.51
CA LEU A 169 -4.91 -1.48 3.96
C LEU A 169 -6.08 -1.81 3.02
N SER A 170 -5.97 -2.89 2.23
CA SER A 170 -7.06 -3.35 1.37
C SER A 170 -8.28 -3.80 2.17
N ILE A 171 -8.07 -4.56 3.25
CA ILE A 171 -9.13 -5.03 4.16
C ILE A 171 -9.85 -3.84 4.80
N ILE A 172 -9.08 -2.91 5.38
CA ILE A 172 -9.62 -1.70 6.04
C ILE A 172 -10.45 -0.89 5.05
N SER A 173 -9.96 -0.70 3.82
CA SER A 173 -10.65 0.09 2.80
C SER A 173 -11.97 -0.53 2.38
N ILE A 174 -12.03 -1.87 2.24
CA ILE A 174 -13.26 -2.61 1.94
C ILE A 174 -14.26 -2.49 3.09
N ILE A 175 -13.83 -2.69 4.34
CA ILE A 175 -14.69 -2.58 5.53
C ILE A 175 -15.30 -1.18 5.64
N ILE A 176 -14.48 -0.13 5.51
CA ILE A 176 -14.95 1.27 5.57
C ILE A 176 -16.01 1.54 4.50
N TYR A 177 -15.85 0.98 3.29
CA TYR A 177 -16.83 1.13 2.23
C TYR A 177 -18.19 0.52 2.61
N PHE A 178 -18.20 -0.71 3.13
CA PHE A 178 -19.44 -1.37 3.56
C PHE A 178 -20.13 -0.65 4.71
N ILE A 179 -19.37 -0.20 5.72
CA ILE A 179 -19.92 0.57 6.85
C ILE A 179 -20.62 1.85 6.35
N LYS A 180 -19.98 2.60 5.43
CA LYS A 180 -20.57 3.80 4.84
C LYS A 180 -21.82 3.51 4.02
N LYS A 181 -21.80 2.42 3.23
CA LYS A 181 -22.95 2.02 2.42
C LYS A 181 -24.17 1.68 3.28
N ILE A 182 -23.96 0.93 4.37
CA ILE A 182 -25.02 0.57 5.32
C ILE A 182 -25.57 1.82 6.02
N SER A 183 -24.69 2.71 6.50
CA SER A 183 -25.10 3.95 7.17
C SER A 183 -25.93 4.86 6.24
N ASN A 184 -25.54 4.99 4.98
CA ASN A 184 -26.29 5.79 4.01
C ASN A 184 -27.67 5.18 3.70
N ASN A 185 -27.77 3.86 3.52
CA ASN A 185 -29.05 3.18 3.28
C ASN A 185 -30.03 3.39 4.45
N ASN A 186 -29.55 3.36 5.70
CA ASN A 186 -30.39 3.61 6.87
C ASN A 186 -30.93 5.05 6.90
N TYR A 187 -30.18 6.03 6.39
CA TYR A 187 -30.63 7.43 6.34
C TYR A 187 -31.73 7.64 5.29
N TYR A 188 -31.73 6.89 4.19
CA TYR A 188 -32.78 6.95 3.17
C TYR A 188 -34.06 6.21 3.57
N ASN A 189 -33.97 5.17 4.41
CA ASN A 189 -35.15 4.45 4.91
C ASN A 189 -35.88 5.19 6.05
N LEU A 190 -35.36 6.32 6.53
CA LEU A 190 -35.95 7.16 7.58
C LEU A 190 -36.58 8.46 7.04
N LYS A 191 -36.59 8.65 5.71
CA LYS A 191 -37.26 9.76 5.01
C LYS A 191 -38.42 9.21 4.18
#